data_AF-A0A2T8I986-F1
#
_entry.id   AF-A0A2T8I986-F1
#
_cell.length_a   1.000
_cell.length_b   1.000
_cell.length_c   1.000
_cell.angle_alpha   90.00
_cell.angle_beta   90.00
_cell.angle_gamma   90.00
#
_symmetry.space_group_name_H-M   'P 1'
#
loop_
_entity.id
_entity.type
_entity.pdbx_description
1 polymer ?
#
loop_
_entity_poly.entity_id
_entity_poly.type
_entity_poly.pdbx_seq_one_letter_code
_entity_poly.pdbx_strand_id
1 'polypeptide(L)'
;MLGSTTIVVAHHMYAMPPYPYLATDYGTQLSLFTHHMWIGGFLIVGAAAHAAIFMVRDYDPTTRYNDLLDRVLRHRDAIISHLNWVCIFLGFHSFGLYIHNDTMSALGRPQDMFSDTAIQLQPIFAQWIQNIHAGAPGITAPGATTSTSLTWGGGELVAVGGKVALLPIPLGTADFLVHHIHAFTIHVTVLILLKGVLFARSSRLIPDKANLGFRFPCDGPGRGGTCQVSAWDHVFLGLFWMYNSISVVIFHFSWKMQSDVWGTISDQGIVTHITGGNFAQSSITINGWLRDFLWAQASQVIQSYGSSLSAYGLFFLGAHFVWAFSLMFLFSGRGYWQELIESIVWAHNKLKVAPATQPRALSIIQGRAVGVTHYLLGGIATTWAFFLARIIAVG
;
A
#
# COMPACT_ATOMS: atom_id res chain seq x y z
N MET A 1 -13.36 9.51 5.77
CA MET A 1 -14.09 8.50 6.56
C MET A 1 -14.39 7.24 5.74
N LEU A 2 -15.13 7.32 4.62
CA LEU A 2 -15.48 6.12 3.84
C LEU A 2 -14.29 5.20 3.55
N GLY A 3 -13.18 5.73 3.04
CA GLY A 3 -11.99 4.90 2.75
C GLY A 3 -11.38 4.21 3.98
N SER A 4 -11.35 4.91 5.13
CA SER A 4 -10.92 4.31 6.41
C SER A 4 -11.87 3.20 6.85
N THR A 5 -13.18 3.41 6.70
CA THR A 5 -14.19 2.37 6.97
C THR A 5 -14.01 1.16 6.07
N THR A 6 -13.71 1.35 4.78
CA THR A 6 -13.43 0.24 3.86
C THR A 6 -12.22 -0.59 4.31
N ILE A 7 -11.14 0.05 4.78
CA ILE A 7 -9.98 -0.65 5.36
C ILE A 7 -10.37 -1.43 6.63
N VAL A 8 -11.16 -0.81 7.52
CA VAL A 8 -11.65 -1.48 8.73
C VAL A 8 -12.52 -2.69 8.38
N VAL A 9 -13.37 -2.59 7.36
CA VAL A 9 -14.15 -3.71 6.83
C VAL A 9 -13.23 -4.85 6.38
N ALA A 10 -12.15 -4.56 5.67
CA ALA A 10 -11.15 -5.56 5.29
C ALA A 10 -10.60 -6.31 6.52
N HIS A 11 -10.16 -5.56 7.54
CA HIS A 11 -9.62 -6.13 8.77
C HIS A 11 -10.65 -6.94 9.59
N HIS A 12 -11.89 -6.47 9.65
CA HIS A 12 -12.95 -7.16 10.38
C HIS A 12 -13.39 -8.44 9.66
N MET A 13 -13.55 -8.41 8.34
CA MET A 13 -14.09 -9.56 7.58
C MET A 13 -13.17 -10.78 7.58
N TYR A 14 -11.84 -10.59 7.59
CA TYR A 14 -10.93 -11.75 7.60
C TYR A 14 -10.83 -12.41 8.98
N ALA A 15 -10.84 -11.61 10.05
CA ALA A 15 -10.72 -12.11 11.42
C ALA A 15 -12.07 -12.57 11.97
N MET A 16 -13.19 -12.03 11.47
CA MET A 16 -14.55 -12.41 11.83
C MET A 16 -15.36 -12.71 10.55
N PRO A 17 -15.11 -13.85 9.87
CA PRO A 17 -15.78 -14.20 8.61
C PRO A 17 -17.31 -14.22 8.79
N PRO A 18 -18.05 -13.28 8.16
CA PRO A 18 -19.47 -13.10 8.45
C PRO A 18 -20.38 -14.06 7.65
N TYR A 19 -19.81 -14.80 6.68
CA TYR A 19 -20.57 -15.65 5.77
C TYR A 19 -20.21 -17.13 5.95
N PRO A 20 -21.19 -18.06 5.84
CA PRO A 20 -20.94 -19.50 5.89
C PRO A 20 -19.90 -19.93 4.86
N TYR A 21 -19.00 -20.84 5.26
CA TYR A 21 -17.93 -21.41 4.43
C TYR A 21 -16.88 -20.44 3.87
N LEU A 22 -17.02 -19.13 4.11
CA LEU A 22 -16.07 -18.13 3.64
C LEU A 22 -14.68 -18.30 4.25
N ALA A 23 -14.59 -18.69 5.53
CA ALA A 23 -13.32 -18.81 6.25
C ALA A 23 -12.36 -19.84 5.62
N THR A 24 -12.90 -20.89 5.01
CA THR A 24 -12.14 -21.95 4.32
C THR A 24 -12.00 -21.73 2.82
N ASP A 25 -12.63 -20.70 2.28
CA ASP A 25 -12.37 -20.20 0.93
C ASP A 25 -11.29 -19.10 1.00
N TYR A 26 -10.03 -19.55 1.08
CA TYR A 26 -8.88 -18.66 1.23
C TYR A 26 -8.74 -17.69 0.05
N GLY A 27 -9.16 -18.11 -1.15
CA GLY A 27 -9.13 -17.25 -2.33
C GLY A 27 -10.08 -16.06 -2.21
N THR A 28 -11.31 -16.31 -1.76
CA THR A 28 -12.28 -15.23 -1.52
C THR A 28 -11.83 -14.33 -0.36
N GLN A 29 -11.29 -14.89 0.73
CA GLN A 29 -10.74 -14.10 1.85
C GLN A 29 -9.60 -13.16 1.41
N LEU A 30 -8.61 -13.69 0.69
CA LEU A 30 -7.49 -12.89 0.17
C LEU A 30 -7.98 -11.79 -0.79
N SER A 31 -8.95 -12.13 -1.64
CA SER A 31 -9.52 -11.20 -2.61
C SER A 31 -10.28 -10.06 -1.93
N LEU A 32 -11.17 -10.38 -0.99
CA LEU A 32 -11.98 -9.39 -0.29
C LEU A 32 -11.13 -8.44 0.55
N PHE A 33 -10.14 -8.98 1.28
CA PHE A 33 -9.20 -8.15 2.03
C PHE A 33 -8.46 -7.18 1.11
N THR A 34 -7.80 -7.72 0.08
CA THR A 34 -7.01 -6.92 -0.88
C THR A 34 -7.86 -5.87 -1.59
N HIS A 35 -9.06 -6.23 -2.02
CA HIS A 35 -9.99 -5.35 -2.72
C HIS A 35 -10.41 -4.14 -1.87
N HIS A 36 -10.85 -4.39 -0.63
CA HIS A 36 -11.29 -3.34 0.29
C HIS A 36 -10.12 -2.45 0.73
N MET A 37 -8.93 -3.01 0.90
CA MET A 37 -7.71 -2.23 1.18
C MET A 37 -7.40 -1.23 0.04
N TRP A 38 -7.45 -1.67 -1.22
CA TRP A 38 -7.23 -0.79 -2.37
C TRP A 38 -8.28 0.30 -2.48
N ILE A 39 -9.57 -0.04 -2.40
CA ILE A 39 -10.66 0.95 -2.43
C ILE A 39 -10.47 1.99 -1.33
N GLY A 40 -10.16 1.54 -0.11
CA GLY A 40 -9.94 2.42 1.02
C GLY A 40 -8.78 3.39 0.80
N GLY A 41 -7.65 2.90 0.30
CA GLY A 41 -6.50 3.72 -0.07
C GLY A 41 -6.82 4.80 -1.10
N PHE A 42 -7.50 4.44 -2.19
CA PHE A 42 -7.92 5.40 -3.22
C PHE A 42 -8.85 6.48 -2.67
N LEU A 43 -9.83 6.11 -1.85
CA LEU A 43 -10.77 7.05 -1.25
C LEU A 43 -10.11 7.99 -0.23
N ILE A 44 -9.10 7.53 0.51
CA ILE A 44 -8.31 8.38 1.42
C ILE A 44 -7.51 9.42 0.63
N VAL A 45 -6.82 9.02 -0.44
CA VAL A 45 -6.10 9.96 -1.32
C VAL A 45 -7.08 10.95 -1.97
N GLY A 46 -8.25 10.47 -2.41
CA GLY A 46 -9.32 11.31 -2.93
C GLY A 46 -9.81 12.35 -1.90
N ALA A 47 -9.96 11.98 -0.63
CA ALA A 47 -10.35 12.92 0.41
C ALA A 47 -9.34 14.08 0.55
N ALA A 48 -8.04 13.79 0.52
CA ALA A 48 -7.01 14.83 0.53
C ALA A 48 -7.00 15.69 -0.73
N ALA A 49 -7.25 15.10 -1.91
CA ALA A 49 -7.41 15.84 -3.16
C ALA A 49 -8.55 16.86 -3.06
N HIS A 50 -9.72 16.43 -2.57
CA HIS A 50 -10.86 17.31 -2.37
C HIS A 50 -10.66 18.36 -1.27
N ALA A 51 -9.94 18.03 -0.20
CA ALA A 51 -9.54 19.02 0.81
C ALA A 51 -8.66 20.12 0.20
N ALA A 52 -7.71 19.77 -0.67
CA ALA A 52 -6.89 20.77 -1.35
C ALA A 52 -7.67 21.57 -2.40
N ILE A 53 -8.62 20.96 -3.10
CA ILE A 53 -9.53 21.68 -4.02
C ILE A 53 -10.34 22.73 -3.24
N PHE A 54 -10.91 22.34 -2.10
CA PHE A 54 -11.60 23.26 -1.18
C PHE A 54 -10.69 24.41 -0.76
N MET A 55 -9.46 24.12 -0.33
CA MET A 55 -8.48 25.15 0.06
C MET A 55 -8.19 26.15 -1.05
N VAL A 56 -8.17 25.73 -2.32
CA VAL A 56 -7.90 26.62 -3.44
C VAL A 56 -9.14 27.43 -3.84
N ARG A 57 -10.31 26.77 -3.96
CA ARG A 57 -11.50 27.36 -4.58
C ARG A 57 -12.45 28.03 -3.60
N ASP A 58 -12.67 27.39 -2.46
CA ASP A 58 -13.82 27.69 -1.60
C ASP A 58 -13.41 28.28 -0.24
N TYR A 59 -12.14 28.12 0.16
CA TYR A 59 -11.62 28.70 1.39
C TYR A 59 -11.50 30.22 1.28
N ASP A 60 -12.19 30.91 2.17
CA ASP A 60 -12.14 32.36 2.35
C ASP A 60 -11.59 32.70 3.75
N PRO A 61 -10.42 33.36 3.85
CA PRO A 61 -9.83 33.73 5.14
C PRO A 61 -10.66 34.76 5.92
N THR A 62 -11.54 35.53 5.26
CA THR A 62 -12.35 36.57 5.92
C THR A 62 -13.47 35.97 6.78
N THR A 63 -14.05 34.86 6.33
CA THR A 63 -15.14 34.15 7.03
C THR A 63 -14.63 33.11 8.04
N ARG A 64 -13.32 32.80 8.02
CA ARG A 64 -12.69 31.75 8.83
C ARG A 64 -11.63 32.28 9.80
N TYR A 65 -11.71 33.56 10.16
CA TYR A 65 -10.72 34.20 11.00
C TYR A 65 -10.60 33.55 12.40
N ASN A 66 -9.37 33.17 12.77
CA ASN A 66 -9.01 32.61 14.07
C ASN A 66 -9.81 31.36 14.51
N ASP A 67 -10.45 30.67 13.56
CA ASP A 67 -11.03 29.36 13.79
C ASP A 67 -9.93 28.27 13.85
N LEU A 68 -10.35 27.02 14.00
CA LEU A 68 -9.40 25.89 14.05
C LEU A 68 -8.58 25.76 12.75
N LEU A 69 -9.19 26.00 11.59
CA LEU A 69 -8.53 25.85 10.30
C LEU A 69 -7.49 26.95 10.08
N ASP A 70 -7.85 28.21 10.36
CA ASP A 70 -6.90 29.33 10.30
C ASP A 70 -5.72 29.13 11.25
N ARG A 71 -5.99 28.66 12.48
CA ARG A 71 -4.93 28.34 13.44
C ARG A 71 -3.97 27.31 12.86
N VAL A 72 -4.46 26.19 12.34
CA VAL A 72 -3.65 25.13 11.70
C VAL A 72 -2.78 25.69 10.57
N LEU A 73 -3.34 26.56 9.71
CA LEU A 73 -2.59 27.16 8.60
C LEU A 73 -1.45 28.06 9.09
N ARG A 74 -1.62 28.77 10.21
CA ARG A 74 -0.58 29.64 10.79
C ARG A 74 0.63 28.90 11.33
N HIS A 75 0.50 27.63 11.73
CA HIS A 75 1.62 26.80 12.20
C HIS A 75 1.89 25.58 11.31
N ARG A 76 1.47 25.65 10.03
CA ARG A 76 1.68 24.57 9.05
C ARG A 76 3.12 24.12 8.87
N ASP A 77 4.08 25.04 9.00
CA ASP A 77 5.51 24.72 8.90
C ASP A 77 5.94 23.78 10.04
N ALA A 78 5.46 24.04 11.28
CA ALA A 78 5.74 23.18 12.43
C ALA A 78 5.10 21.80 12.25
N ILE A 79 3.85 21.71 11.80
CA ILE A 79 3.18 20.43 11.55
C ILE A 79 3.99 19.58 10.55
N ILE A 80 4.34 20.17 9.41
CA ILE A 80 5.06 19.46 8.35
C ILE A 80 6.50 19.12 8.77
N SER A 81 7.20 19.98 9.52
CA SER A 81 8.57 19.68 9.98
C SER A 81 8.61 18.53 10.99
N HIS A 82 7.66 18.49 11.94
CA HIS A 82 7.58 17.38 12.90
C HIS A 82 7.19 16.08 12.21
N LEU A 83 6.21 16.12 11.29
CA LEU A 83 5.82 14.92 10.54
C LEU A 83 6.96 14.44 9.62
N ASN A 84 7.74 15.35 9.03
CA ASN A 84 8.95 14.98 8.29
C ASN A 84 9.96 14.25 9.18
N TRP A 85 10.23 14.76 10.39
CA TRP A 85 11.10 14.10 11.36
C TRP A 85 10.57 12.70 11.74
N VAL A 86 9.27 12.56 12.03
CA VAL A 86 8.66 11.26 12.33
C VAL A 86 8.84 10.28 11.17
N CYS A 87 8.63 10.72 9.92
CA CYS A 87 8.83 9.87 8.75
C CYS A 87 10.28 9.39 8.62
N ILE A 88 11.26 10.27 8.87
CA ILE A 88 12.68 9.91 8.84
C ILE A 88 12.99 8.92 9.97
N PHE A 89 12.52 9.21 11.19
CA PHE A 89 12.68 8.34 12.34
C PHE A 89 12.10 6.94 12.07
N LEU A 90 10.85 6.86 11.63
CA LEU A 90 10.20 5.60 11.31
C LEU A 90 10.93 4.86 10.18
N GLY A 91 11.39 5.54 9.13
CA GLY A 91 12.16 4.91 8.05
C GLY A 91 13.43 4.23 8.55
N PHE A 92 14.24 4.94 9.36
CA PHE A 92 15.47 4.38 9.92
C PHE A 92 15.22 3.25 10.93
N HIS A 93 14.21 3.39 11.79
CA HIS A 93 13.93 2.42 12.87
C HIS A 93 12.91 1.33 12.48
N SER A 94 12.57 1.22 11.20
CA SER A 94 11.80 0.09 10.65
C SER A 94 12.55 -0.56 9.50
N PHE A 95 12.64 0.11 8.35
CA PHE A 95 13.32 -0.42 7.17
C PHE A 95 14.83 -0.58 7.38
N GLY A 96 15.45 0.29 8.19
CA GLY A 96 16.86 0.10 8.58
C GLY A 96 17.12 -1.20 9.34
N LEU A 97 16.14 -1.71 10.10
CA LEU A 97 16.26 -2.99 10.81
C LEU A 97 16.27 -4.19 9.84
N TYR A 98 15.54 -4.10 8.73
CA TYR A 98 15.58 -5.09 7.68
C TYR A 98 16.96 -5.15 7.00
N ILE A 99 17.53 -4.00 6.64
CA ILE A 99 18.88 -3.92 6.05
C ILE A 99 19.93 -4.44 7.04
N HIS A 100 19.80 -4.09 8.33
CA HIS A 100 20.64 -4.64 9.39
C HIS A 100 20.59 -6.16 9.41
N ASN A 101 19.38 -6.73 9.40
CA ASN A 101 19.18 -8.18 9.40
C ASN A 101 19.73 -8.87 8.15
N ASP A 102 19.53 -8.31 6.96
CA ASP A 102 20.14 -8.81 5.72
C ASP A 102 21.67 -8.83 5.83
N THR A 103 22.25 -7.76 6.36
CA THR A 103 23.70 -7.63 6.53
C THR A 103 24.24 -8.63 7.55
N MET A 104 23.62 -8.74 8.72
CA MET A 104 24.03 -9.69 9.76
C MET A 104 23.88 -11.14 9.29
N SER A 105 22.79 -11.46 8.59
CA SER A 105 22.61 -12.79 7.99
C SER A 105 23.69 -13.09 6.96
N ALA A 106 24.00 -12.16 6.06
CA ALA A 106 25.03 -12.34 5.03
C ALA A 106 26.44 -12.48 5.61
N LEU A 107 26.72 -11.82 6.74
CA LEU A 107 27.97 -11.95 7.49
C LEU A 107 28.05 -13.23 8.33
N GLY A 108 27.04 -14.10 8.29
CA GLY A 108 27.00 -15.33 9.09
C GLY A 108 26.83 -15.08 10.59
N ARG A 109 26.15 -13.99 10.96
CA ARG A 109 25.94 -13.55 12.36
C ARG A 109 24.45 -13.57 12.75
N PRO A 110 23.77 -14.73 12.74
CA PRO A 110 22.35 -14.81 13.06
C PRO A 110 22.01 -14.40 14.51
N GLN A 111 22.96 -14.53 15.44
CA GLN A 111 22.80 -14.10 16.83
C GLN A 111 22.70 -12.58 17.01
N ASP A 112 23.11 -11.80 16.01
CA ASP A 112 23.08 -10.32 16.03
C ASP A 112 21.88 -9.75 15.26
N MET A 113 20.97 -10.61 14.80
CA MET A 113 19.75 -10.22 14.10
C MET A 113 18.64 -9.85 15.08
N PHE A 114 17.76 -8.95 14.64
CA PHE A 114 16.47 -8.74 15.27
C PHE A 114 15.52 -9.86 14.87
N SER A 115 15.31 -10.83 15.75
CA SER A 115 14.49 -12.02 15.53
C SER A 115 13.99 -12.60 16.85
N ASP A 116 13.04 -13.54 16.78
CA ASP A 116 12.52 -14.21 17.99
C ASP A 116 13.56 -15.10 18.69
N THR A 117 14.63 -15.52 18.00
CA THR A 117 15.66 -16.41 18.53
C THR A 117 16.96 -15.68 18.93
N ALA A 118 17.04 -14.37 18.70
CA ALA A 118 18.22 -13.56 18.97
C ALA A 118 17.80 -12.27 19.70
N ILE A 119 17.95 -11.09 19.08
CA ILE A 119 17.56 -9.82 19.67
C ILE A 119 16.06 -9.60 19.43
N GLN A 120 15.25 -9.88 20.45
CA GLN A 120 13.80 -9.84 20.32
C GLN A 120 13.25 -8.40 20.37
N LEU A 121 12.30 -8.10 19.48
CA LEU A 121 11.48 -6.88 19.54
C LEU A 121 10.01 -7.28 19.61
N GLN A 122 9.56 -7.69 20.79
CA GLN A 122 8.21 -8.22 20.97
C GLN A 122 7.15 -7.11 20.92
N PRO A 123 6.01 -7.32 20.21
CA PRO A 123 4.89 -6.39 20.19
C PRO A 123 4.03 -6.54 21.46
N ILE A 124 4.62 -6.23 22.63
CA ILE A 124 4.03 -6.49 23.96
C ILE A 124 2.64 -5.87 24.15
N PHE A 125 2.40 -4.70 23.58
CA PHE A 125 1.09 -4.04 23.68
C PHE A 125 0.02 -4.77 22.86
N ALA A 126 0.37 -5.30 21.69
CA ALA A 126 -0.57 -6.07 20.88
C ALA A 126 -0.88 -7.43 21.52
N GLN A 127 0.14 -8.10 22.07
CA GLN A 127 -0.02 -9.34 22.83
C GLN A 127 -0.88 -9.12 24.09
N TRP A 128 -0.69 -8.00 24.78
CA TRP A 128 -1.52 -7.62 25.93
C TRP A 128 -2.99 -7.43 25.53
N ILE A 129 -3.27 -6.74 24.43
CA ILE A 129 -4.64 -6.58 23.90
C ILE A 129 -5.24 -7.93 23.46
N GLN A 130 -4.45 -8.81 22.84
CA GLN A 130 -4.87 -10.19 22.51
C GLN A 130 -5.34 -10.93 23.76
N ASN A 131 -4.54 -10.88 24.84
CA ASN A 131 -4.88 -11.54 26.10
C ASN A 131 -6.15 -10.95 26.76
N ILE A 132 -6.35 -9.64 26.70
CA ILE A 132 -7.58 -9.00 27.19
C ILE A 132 -8.80 -9.51 26.43
N HIS A 133 -8.75 -9.58 25.10
CA HIS A 133 -9.88 -10.05 24.30
C HIS A 133 -10.12 -11.55 24.43
N ALA A 134 -9.05 -12.35 24.54
CA ALA A 134 -9.15 -13.80 24.78
C ALA A 134 -9.77 -14.11 26.14
N GLY A 135 -9.42 -13.35 27.19
CA GLY A 135 -9.94 -13.51 28.55
C GLY A 135 -11.22 -12.71 28.86
N ALA A 136 -11.78 -11.96 27.90
CA ALA A 136 -12.98 -11.16 28.12
C ALA A 136 -14.25 -11.97 28.46
N PRO A 137 -14.53 -13.11 27.80
CA PRO A 137 -15.73 -13.91 28.08
C PRO A 137 -15.81 -14.33 29.55
N GLY A 138 -16.93 -14.06 30.20
CA GLY A 138 -17.15 -14.39 31.62
C GLY A 138 -16.48 -13.46 32.64
N ILE A 139 -15.58 -12.55 32.22
CA ILE A 139 -14.91 -11.58 33.11
C ILE A 139 -15.41 -10.16 32.81
N THR A 140 -14.91 -9.55 31.74
CA THR A 140 -15.28 -8.18 31.34
C THR A 140 -16.49 -8.16 30.41
N ALA A 141 -16.83 -9.32 29.82
CA ALA A 141 -18.06 -9.56 29.05
C ALA A 141 -18.82 -10.78 29.62
N PRO A 142 -19.54 -10.64 30.75
CA PRO A 142 -20.21 -11.77 31.42
C PRO A 142 -21.26 -12.51 30.58
N GLY A 143 -21.89 -11.80 29.63
CA GLY A 143 -22.88 -12.38 28.72
C GLY A 143 -22.31 -13.01 27.44
N ALA A 144 -21.00 -12.89 27.20
CA ALA A 144 -20.35 -13.46 26.02
C ALA A 144 -19.84 -14.88 26.32
N THR A 145 -20.13 -15.82 25.43
CA THR A 145 -19.68 -17.22 25.54
C THR A 145 -18.33 -17.47 24.86
N THR A 146 -17.95 -16.63 23.89
CA THR A 146 -16.70 -16.72 23.13
C THR A 146 -16.09 -15.33 22.97
N SER A 147 -14.78 -15.28 22.68
CA SER A 147 -14.09 -14.02 22.38
C SER A 147 -14.61 -13.40 21.08
N THR A 148 -14.34 -12.11 20.87
CA THR A 148 -14.77 -11.36 19.67
C THR A 148 -14.26 -11.98 18.37
N SER A 149 -13.11 -12.65 18.42
CA SER A 149 -12.53 -13.43 17.31
C SER A 149 -11.63 -14.52 17.89
N LEU A 150 -11.57 -15.66 17.20
CA LEU A 150 -10.66 -16.75 17.54
C LEU A 150 -9.18 -16.41 17.26
N THR A 151 -8.92 -15.34 16.51
CA THR A 151 -7.55 -14.87 16.20
C THR A 151 -6.81 -14.33 17.41
N TRP A 152 -7.49 -13.96 18.51
CA TRP A 152 -6.86 -13.40 19.71
C TRP A 152 -6.22 -14.46 20.61
N GLY A 153 -6.57 -15.74 20.46
CA GLY A 153 -6.22 -16.80 21.40
C GLY A 153 -7.37 -17.20 22.33
N GLY A 154 -7.18 -18.28 23.10
CA GLY A 154 -8.11 -18.76 24.12
C GLY A 154 -9.28 -19.63 23.62
N GLY A 155 -9.48 -19.73 22.30
CA GLY A 155 -10.48 -20.63 21.69
C GLY A 155 -9.84 -21.86 21.02
N GLU A 156 -10.62 -22.92 20.85
CA GLU A 156 -10.19 -24.11 20.08
C GLU A 156 -10.04 -23.77 18.59
N LEU A 157 -9.12 -24.47 17.93
CA LEU A 157 -8.95 -24.45 16.48
C LEU A 157 -10.27 -24.82 15.80
N VAL A 158 -10.76 -23.96 14.90
CA VAL A 158 -11.94 -24.27 14.08
C VAL A 158 -11.50 -24.72 12.71
N ALA A 159 -11.89 -25.95 12.35
CA ALA A 159 -11.65 -26.53 11.03
C ALA A 159 -12.97 -26.93 10.37
N VAL A 160 -13.06 -26.75 9.06
CA VAL A 160 -14.21 -27.17 8.23
C VAL A 160 -13.67 -27.89 7.00
N GLY A 161 -14.14 -29.11 6.74
CA GLY A 161 -13.73 -29.89 5.56
C GLY A 161 -12.22 -30.16 5.49
N GLY A 162 -11.54 -30.37 6.62
CA GLY A 162 -10.09 -30.61 6.69
C GLY A 162 -9.23 -29.35 6.49
N LYS A 163 -9.83 -28.16 6.37
CA LYS A 163 -9.15 -26.87 6.27
C LYS A 163 -9.32 -26.06 7.55
N VAL A 164 -8.29 -25.29 7.91
CA VAL A 164 -8.34 -24.36 9.05
C VAL A 164 -9.19 -23.15 8.69
N ALA A 165 -10.30 -22.93 9.40
CA ALA A 165 -11.14 -21.75 9.24
C ALA A 165 -10.54 -20.54 9.97
N LEU A 166 -10.23 -20.70 11.26
CA LEU A 166 -9.65 -19.68 12.12
C LEU A 166 -8.73 -20.33 13.15
N LEU A 167 -7.59 -19.67 13.41
CA LEU A 167 -6.57 -20.08 14.39
C LEU A 167 -5.99 -18.80 15.05
N PRO A 168 -5.55 -18.86 16.33
CA PRO A 168 -4.91 -17.70 16.98
C PRO A 168 -3.70 -17.20 16.20
N ILE A 169 -3.63 -15.90 15.91
CA ILE A 169 -2.53 -15.34 15.11
C ILE A 169 -1.42 -14.90 16.06
N PRO A 170 -0.30 -15.64 16.18
CA PRO A 170 0.80 -15.23 17.05
C PRO A 170 1.47 -13.97 16.49
N LEU A 171 1.87 -13.07 17.39
CA LEU A 171 2.58 -11.84 17.03
C LEU A 171 3.98 -11.88 17.65
N GLY A 172 5.01 -11.92 16.80
CA GLY A 172 6.42 -11.94 17.21
C GLY A 172 7.20 -10.74 16.69
N THR A 173 8.53 -10.87 16.66
CA THR A 173 9.45 -9.82 16.19
C THR A 173 9.20 -9.48 14.72
N ALA A 174 8.91 -10.47 13.87
CA ALA A 174 8.53 -10.26 12.48
C ALA A 174 7.30 -9.35 12.32
N ASP A 175 6.27 -9.60 13.12
CA ASP A 175 5.05 -8.78 13.13
C ASP A 175 5.35 -7.36 13.63
N PHE A 176 6.20 -7.20 14.64
CA PHE A 176 6.64 -5.88 15.12
C PHE A 176 7.30 -5.06 13.99
N LEU A 177 8.23 -5.66 13.24
CA LEU A 177 8.94 -4.98 12.15
C LEU A 177 7.98 -4.50 11.06
N VAL A 178 7.11 -5.39 10.56
CA VAL A 178 6.21 -5.05 9.45
C VAL A 178 5.15 -4.03 9.85
N HIS A 179 4.67 -4.03 11.10
CA HIS A 179 3.74 -3.00 11.59
C HIS A 179 4.39 -1.62 11.65
N HIS A 180 5.69 -1.52 11.93
CA HIS A 180 6.40 -0.24 11.86
C HIS A 180 6.65 0.20 10.42
N ILE A 181 6.77 -0.71 9.46
CA ILE A 181 6.76 -0.38 8.02
C ILE A 181 5.39 0.15 7.60
N HIS A 182 4.29 -0.43 8.08
CA HIS A 182 2.95 0.13 7.84
C HIS A 182 2.83 1.54 8.39
N ALA A 183 3.26 1.76 9.65
CA ALA A 183 3.27 3.08 10.25
C ALA A 183 4.09 4.06 9.40
N PHE A 184 5.32 3.70 9.02
CA PHE A 184 6.18 4.51 8.17
C PHE A 184 5.50 4.91 6.85
N THR A 185 5.01 3.95 6.09
CA THR A 185 4.41 4.20 4.77
C THR A 185 3.12 5.03 4.85
N ILE A 186 2.31 4.82 5.89
CA ILE A 186 1.11 5.64 6.15
C ILE A 186 1.52 7.08 6.50
N HIS A 187 2.49 7.28 7.40
CA HIS A 187 2.93 8.62 7.80
C HIS A 187 3.53 9.40 6.63
N VAL A 188 4.28 8.75 5.73
CA VAL A 188 4.79 9.42 4.51
C VAL A 188 3.65 9.77 3.56
N THR A 189 2.66 8.89 3.38
CA THR A 189 1.47 9.21 2.59
C THR A 189 0.74 10.43 3.16
N VAL A 190 0.54 10.47 4.48
CA VAL A 190 -0.06 11.62 5.18
C VAL A 190 0.80 12.88 5.02
N LEU A 191 2.13 12.79 5.14
CA LEU A 191 3.05 13.92 4.96
C LEU A 191 2.86 14.58 3.60
N ILE A 192 2.83 13.79 2.53
CA ILE A 192 2.68 14.29 1.16
C ILE A 192 1.32 14.95 0.98
N LEU A 193 0.24 14.26 1.38
CA LEU A 193 -1.12 14.73 1.19
C LEU A 193 -1.42 15.97 2.03
N LEU A 194 -1.06 15.96 3.32
CA LEU A 194 -1.27 17.07 4.24
C LEU A 194 -0.45 18.30 3.83
N LYS A 195 0.80 18.11 3.39
CA LYS A 195 1.60 19.21 2.82
C LYS A 195 0.93 19.79 1.58
N GLY A 196 0.35 18.95 0.72
CA GLY A 196 -0.40 19.38 -0.45
C GLY A 196 -1.58 20.29 -0.10
N VAL A 197 -2.33 19.94 0.96
CA VAL A 197 -3.48 20.72 1.45
C VAL A 197 -3.02 22.04 2.10
N LEU A 198 -2.10 21.98 3.07
CA LEU A 198 -1.69 23.14 3.86
C LEU A 198 -0.93 24.21 3.05
N PHE A 199 -0.25 23.80 1.97
CA PHE A 199 0.52 24.68 1.08
C PHE A 199 -0.14 24.88 -0.30
N ALA A 200 -1.43 24.57 -0.41
CA ALA A 200 -2.19 24.74 -1.65
C ALA A 200 -2.33 26.21 -2.06
N ARG A 201 -2.60 27.10 -1.09
CA ARG A 201 -2.84 28.53 -1.35
C ARG A 201 -1.58 29.37 -1.46
N SER A 202 -0.55 29.03 -0.70
CA SER A 202 0.70 29.79 -0.65
C SER A 202 1.82 28.95 -0.05
N SER A 203 3.05 29.28 -0.39
CA SER A 203 4.26 28.83 0.31
C SER A 203 5.27 29.97 0.38
N ARG A 204 6.38 29.80 1.12
CA ARG A 204 7.48 30.76 1.12
C ARG A 204 8.08 30.97 -0.28
N LEU A 205 8.01 29.95 -1.15
CA LEU A 205 8.56 29.97 -2.50
C LEU A 205 7.61 30.62 -3.52
N ILE A 206 6.31 30.35 -3.40
CA ILE A 206 5.26 30.86 -4.30
C ILE A 206 4.15 31.44 -3.43
N PRO A 207 4.21 32.74 -3.12
CA PRO A 207 3.24 33.40 -2.23
C PRO A 207 1.81 33.41 -2.78
N ASP A 208 1.66 33.53 -4.09
CA ASP A 208 0.40 33.70 -4.82
C ASP A 208 -0.12 32.40 -5.48
N LYS A 209 0.28 31.23 -4.94
CA LYS A 209 -0.03 29.92 -5.54
C LYS A 209 -1.53 29.69 -5.77
N ALA A 210 -2.40 30.24 -4.92
CA ALA A 210 -3.86 30.16 -5.08
C ALA A 210 -4.32 30.67 -6.46
N ASN A 211 -3.67 31.68 -7.03
CA ASN A 211 -4.00 32.27 -8.33
C ASN A 211 -3.65 31.34 -9.50
N LEU A 212 -2.66 30.45 -9.32
CA LEU A 212 -2.29 29.42 -10.30
C LEU A 212 -3.30 28.24 -10.30
N GLY A 213 -4.16 28.16 -9.27
CA GLY A 213 -5.20 27.17 -9.13
C GLY A 213 -4.70 25.83 -8.56
N PHE A 214 -5.58 24.82 -8.58
CA PHE A 214 -5.30 23.51 -7.98
C PHE A 214 -4.36 22.66 -8.84
N ARG A 215 -4.51 22.75 -10.17
CA ARG A 215 -3.87 21.86 -11.14
C ARG A 215 -3.10 22.65 -12.18
N PHE A 216 -1.80 22.79 -11.95
CA PHE A 216 -0.84 23.44 -12.83
C PHE A 216 0.54 22.75 -12.68
N PRO A 217 1.39 22.70 -13.73
CA PRO A 217 2.57 21.83 -13.72
C PRO A 217 3.76 22.35 -12.91
N CYS A 218 3.96 23.67 -12.93
CA CYS A 218 5.03 24.43 -12.28
C CYS A 218 4.76 25.94 -12.42
N ASP A 219 5.60 26.77 -11.79
CA ASP A 219 5.70 28.22 -11.98
C ASP A 219 7.06 28.58 -12.65
N GLY A 220 7.36 27.87 -13.75
CA GLY A 220 8.58 28.04 -14.54
C GLY A 220 9.88 27.49 -13.90
N PRO A 221 11.02 27.62 -14.62
CA PRO A 221 12.32 27.12 -14.17
C PRO A 221 13.04 28.05 -13.17
N GLY A 222 12.50 29.25 -12.91
CA GLY A 222 13.07 30.19 -11.94
C GLY A 222 13.11 29.66 -10.51
N ARG A 223 13.76 30.39 -9.61
CA ARG A 223 13.89 30.05 -8.17
C ARG A 223 14.51 28.66 -7.91
N GLY A 224 15.36 28.18 -8.81
CA GLY A 224 15.97 26.84 -8.75
C GLY A 224 15.10 25.70 -9.29
N GLY A 225 13.91 26.00 -9.82
CA GLY A 225 12.95 25.04 -10.36
C GLY A 225 11.73 24.86 -9.45
N THR A 226 10.53 25.02 -10.02
CA THR A 226 9.25 24.97 -9.29
C THR A 226 8.35 23.82 -9.73
N CYS A 227 8.94 22.73 -10.22
CA CYS A 227 8.21 21.53 -10.62
C CYS A 227 7.39 20.96 -9.45
N GLN A 228 6.18 20.48 -9.74
CA GLN A 228 5.36 19.70 -8.81
C GLN A 228 4.95 20.42 -7.51
N VAL A 229 4.87 21.75 -7.56
CA VAL A 229 4.45 22.57 -6.41
C VAL A 229 2.92 22.60 -6.23
N SER A 230 2.14 22.22 -7.24
CA SER A 230 0.67 22.26 -7.16
C SER A 230 0.13 21.21 -6.18
N ALA A 231 -1.07 21.43 -5.65
CA ALA A 231 -1.68 20.43 -4.78
C ALA A 231 -2.11 19.17 -5.56
N TRP A 232 -2.46 19.31 -6.85
CA TRP A 232 -2.66 18.16 -7.73
C TRP A 232 -1.41 17.27 -7.81
N ASP A 233 -0.22 17.87 -7.87
CA ASP A 233 1.04 17.11 -7.88
C ASP A 233 1.32 16.39 -6.55
N HIS A 234 0.86 16.93 -5.42
CA HIS A 234 0.93 16.22 -4.14
C HIS A 234 -0.02 15.03 -4.11
N VAL A 235 -1.20 15.11 -4.75
CA VAL A 235 -2.08 13.94 -4.95
C VAL A 235 -1.40 12.91 -5.83
N PHE A 236 -0.79 13.34 -6.94
CA PHE A 236 0.00 12.48 -7.82
C PHE A 236 1.10 11.73 -7.06
N LEU A 237 1.89 12.40 -6.22
CA LEU A 237 2.92 11.76 -5.38
C LEU A 237 2.30 10.86 -4.29
N GLY A 238 1.19 11.29 -3.69
CA GLY A 238 0.47 10.55 -2.66
C GLY A 238 -0.08 9.22 -3.16
N LEU A 239 -0.45 9.12 -4.45
CA LEU A 239 -0.88 7.87 -5.07
C LEU A 239 0.22 6.80 -5.09
N PHE A 240 1.48 7.15 -5.35
CA PHE A 240 2.59 6.19 -5.31
C PHE A 240 2.87 5.69 -3.89
N TRP A 241 2.77 6.58 -2.90
CA TRP A 241 2.98 6.21 -1.50
C TRP A 241 1.81 5.41 -0.92
N MET A 242 0.58 5.72 -1.32
CA MET A 242 -0.58 4.86 -1.04
C MET A 242 -0.39 3.48 -1.68
N TYR A 243 0.04 3.42 -2.94
CA TYR A 243 0.36 2.15 -3.59
C TYR A 243 1.40 1.36 -2.82
N ASN A 244 2.51 2.00 -2.41
CA ASN A 244 3.55 1.35 -1.63
C ASN A 244 2.99 0.83 -0.28
N SER A 245 2.24 1.67 0.44
CA SER A 245 1.66 1.33 1.74
C SER A 245 0.70 0.14 1.66
N ILE A 246 -0.27 0.20 0.74
CA ILE A 246 -1.27 -0.87 0.58
C ILE A 246 -0.60 -2.17 0.10
N SER A 247 0.37 -2.09 -0.82
CA SER A 247 1.09 -3.27 -1.32
C SER A 247 1.81 -4.03 -0.20
N VAL A 248 2.49 -3.31 0.70
CA VAL A 248 3.14 -3.95 1.85
C VAL A 248 2.11 -4.59 2.80
N VAL A 249 0.99 -3.91 3.08
CA VAL A 249 -0.06 -4.45 3.97
C VAL A 249 -0.67 -5.74 3.40
N ILE A 250 -0.94 -5.79 2.10
CA ILE A 250 -1.54 -6.98 1.48
C ILE A 250 -0.51 -8.11 1.30
N PHE A 251 0.77 -7.80 1.10
CA PHE A 251 1.85 -8.81 1.13
C PHE A 251 2.03 -9.38 2.53
N HIS A 252 2.02 -8.54 3.56
CA HIS A 252 1.99 -8.98 4.95
C HIS A 252 0.82 -9.91 5.22
N PHE A 253 -0.39 -9.49 4.88
CA PHE A 253 -1.58 -10.32 5.06
C PHE A 253 -1.45 -11.66 4.34
N SER A 254 -1.13 -11.66 3.05
CA SER A 254 -1.01 -12.88 2.24
C SER A 254 0.02 -13.86 2.81
N TRP A 255 1.20 -13.37 3.20
CA TRP A 255 2.24 -14.23 3.73
C TRP A 255 1.93 -14.73 5.14
N LYS A 256 1.47 -13.84 6.03
CA LYS A 256 1.13 -14.20 7.41
C LYS A 256 0.03 -15.27 7.44
N MET A 257 -1.02 -15.09 6.64
CA MET A 257 -2.12 -16.05 6.59
C MET A 257 -1.68 -17.40 6.03
N GLN A 258 -0.89 -17.46 4.95
CA GLN A 258 -0.40 -18.73 4.39
C GLN A 258 0.64 -19.43 5.29
N SER A 259 1.40 -18.68 6.08
CA SER A 259 2.47 -19.23 6.93
C SER A 259 1.96 -19.74 8.26
N ASP A 260 1.09 -18.98 8.93
CA ASP A 260 0.82 -19.16 10.36
C ASP A 260 -0.66 -19.43 10.66
N VAL A 261 -1.55 -19.41 9.65
CA VAL A 261 -3.00 -19.56 9.85
C VAL A 261 -3.59 -20.64 8.93
N TRP A 262 -3.62 -20.38 7.64
CA TRP A 262 -4.21 -21.26 6.64
C TRP A 262 -3.39 -22.52 6.43
N GLY A 263 -4.09 -23.63 6.30
CA GLY A 263 -3.51 -24.95 6.17
C GLY A 263 -4.55 -26.05 6.18
N THR A 264 -4.07 -27.29 6.22
CA THR A 264 -4.89 -28.48 6.41
C THR A 264 -4.73 -29.00 7.84
N ILE A 265 -5.76 -29.68 8.34
CA ILE A 265 -5.72 -30.38 9.63
C ILE A 265 -5.77 -31.89 9.36
N SER A 266 -4.87 -32.65 9.99
CA SER A 266 -4.91 -34.11 9.93
C SER A 266 -5.92 -34.70 10.91
N ASP A 267 -6.26 -35.99 10.77
CA ASP A 267 -7.12 -36.71 11.71
C ASP A 267 -6.57 -36.75 13.14
N GLN A 268 -5.27 -36.47 13.32
CA GLN A 268 -4.59 -36.37 14.61
C GLN A 268 -4.62 -34.94 15.20
N GLY A 269 -5.29 -33.99 14.54
CA GLY A 269 -5.38 -32.60 14.98
C GLY A 269 -4.13 -31.75 14.68
N ILE A 270 -3.19 -32.26 13.88
CA ILE A 270 -1.95 -31.54 13.53
C ILE A 270 -2.23 -30.62 12.34
N VAL A 271 -1.94 -29.33 12.49
CA VAL A 271 -2.05 -28.34 11.42
C VAL A 271 -0.80 -28.33 10.56
N THR A 272 -0.97 -28.41 9.24
CA THR A 272 0.09 -28.19 8.25
C THR A 272 -0.22 -26.93 7.48
N HIS A 273 0.49 -25.84 7.80
CA HIS A 273 0.32 -24.54 7.12
C HIS A 273 0.84 -24.58 5.68
N ILE A 274 0.24 -23.74 4.81
CA ILE A 274 0.56 -23.70 3.36
C ILE A 274 2.06 -23.47 3.12
N THR A 275 2.71 -22.61 3.90
CA THR A 275 4.17 -22.36 3.80
C THR A 275 4.97 -22.81 5.02
N GLY A 276 4.37 -23.63 5.89
CA GLY A 276 5.08 -24.30 6.99
C GLY A 276 5.69 -23.37 8.04
N GLY A 277 5.04 -22.26 8.41
CA GLY A 277 5.52 -21.39 9.50
C GLY A 277 6.81 -20.62 9.19
N ASN A 278 7.10 -20.37 7.92
CA ASN A 278 8.35 -19.70 7.51
C ASN A 278 8.38 -18.18 7.78
N PHE A 279 7.25 -17.55 8.12
CA PHE A 279 7.16 -16.10 8.30
C PHE A 279 8.09 -15.57 9.39
N ALA A 280 8.15 -16.21 10.56
CA ALA A 280 8.91 -15.70 11.72
C ALA A 280 10.42 -15.54 11.44
N GLN A 281 11.00 -16.40 10.61
CA GLN A 281 12.44 -16.40 10.31
C GLN A 281 12.78 -15.75 8.96
N SER A 282 11.89 -15.83 7.97
CA SER A 282 12.16 -15.27 6.65
C SER A 282 11.75 -13.80 6.53
N SER A 283 10.61 -13.41 7.12
CA SER A 283 10.03 -12.07 6.92
C SER A 283 10.73 -10.94 7.69
N ILE A 284 11.84 -11.23 8.36
CA ILE A 284 12.69 -10.26 9.07
C ILE A 284 13.85 -9.73 8.20
N THR A 285 13.98 -10.19 6.95
CA THR A 285 14.99 -9.76 5.96
C THR A 285 14.34 -9.44 4.62
N ILE A 286 14.85 -8.47 3.86
CA ILE A 286 14.36 -8.18 2.50
C ILE A 286 14.62 -9.38 1.59
N ASN A 287 15.75 -10.07 1.76
CA ASN A 287 16.04 -11.30 1.03
C ASN A 287 14.97 -12.38 1.26
N GLY A 288 14.44 -12.52 2.48
CA GLY A 288 13.36 -13.46 2.75
C GLY A 288 12.03 -13.07 2.07
N TRP A 289 11.66 -11.78 2.06
CA TRP A 289 10.52 -11.30 1.28
C TRP A 289 10.68 -11.56 -0.22
N LEU A 290 11.90 -11.44 -0.75
CA LEU A 290 12.18 -11.74 -2.16
C LEU A 290 12.14 -13.24 -2.44
N ARG A 291 12.82 -14.06 -1.64
CA ARG A 291 13.04 -15.49 -1.90
C ARG A 291 11.82 -16.34 -1.51
N ASP A 292 11.37 -16.22 -0.27
CA ASP A 292 10.42 -17.16 0.32
C ASP A 292 8.96 -16.72 0.14
N PHE A 293 8.76 -15.43 -0.15
CA PHE A 293 7.45 -14.89 -0.53
C PHE A 293 7.35 -14.68 -2.04
N LEU A 294 8.02 -13.66 -2.61
CA LEU A 294 7.81 -13.30 -4.01
C LEU A 294 8.23 -14.42 -4.99
N TRP A 295 9.48 -14.90 -4.89
CA TRP A 295 10.02 -15.90 -5.81
C TRP A 295 9.30 -17.24 -5.65
N ALA A 296 9.20 -17.76 -4.41
CA ALA A 296 8.58 -19.06 -4.17
C ALA A 296 7.10 -19.08 -4.54
N GLN A 297 6.33 -18.06 -4.16
CA GLN A 297 4.88 -18.03 -4.42
C GLN A 297 4.52 -17.57 -5.84
N ALA A 298 5.47 -17.03 -6.61
CA ALA A 298 5.24 -16.72 -8.02
C ALA A 298 5.26 -17.96 -8.92
N SER A 299 5.70 -19.12 -8.39
CA SER A 299 5.75 -20.39 -9.14
C SER A 299 4.41 -20.74 -9.80
N GLN A 300 3.29 -20.55 -9.10
CA GLN A 300 1.95 -20.86 -9.64
C GLN A 300 1.58 -19.95 -10.83
N VAL A 301 1.86 -18.66 -10.75
CA VAL A 301 1.47 -17.72 -11.82
C VAL A 301 2.31 -17.94 -13.09
N ILE A 302 3.61 -18.21 -12.95
CA ILE A 302 4.50 -18.42 -14.11
C ILE A 302 4.38 -19.81 -14.74
N GLN A 303 3.92 -20.82 -13.98
CA GLN A 303 3.66 -22.18 -14.50
C GLN A 303 2.19 -22.41 -14.86
N SER A 304 1.35 -21.37 -14.88
CA SER A 304 -0.09 -21.49 -15.14
C SER A 304 -0.46 -21.77 -16.60
N TYR A 305 0.47 -21.63 -17.54
CA TYR A 305 0.22 -21.80 -18.97
C TYR A 305 -0.20 -23.24 -19.29
N GLY A 306 -1.21 -23.41 -20.14
CA GLY A 306 -1.80 -24.73 -20.42
C GLY A 306 -2.79 -25.24 -19.37
N SER A 307 -3.13 -24.43 -18.37
CA SER A 307 -4.17 -24.72 -17.37
C SER A 307 -5.32 -23.71 -17.41
N SER A 308 -6.37 -23.94 -16.61
CA SER A 308 -7.46 -22.98 -16.38
C SER A 308 -7.00 -21.67 -15.73
N LEU A 309 -5.80 -21.64 -15.12
CA LEU A 309 -5.21 -20.44 -14.52
C LEU A 309 -4.36 -19.62 -15.49
N SER A 310 -4.20 -20.06 -16.74
CA SER A 310 -3.33 -19.42 -17.75
C SER A 310 -3.64 -17.95 -18.01
N ALA A 311 -4.91 -17.54 -17.84
CA ALA A 311 -5.31 -16.14 -17.93
C ALA A 311 -4.57 -15.27 -16.91
N TYR A 312 -4.35 -15.75 -15.68
CA TYR A 312 -3.57 -15.01 -14.67
C TYR A 312 -2.11 -14.86 -15.10
N GLY A 313 -1.50 -15.90 -15.68
CA GLY A 313 -0.15 -15.79 -16.26
C GLY A 313 -0.06 -14.71 -17.35
N LEU A 314 -1.06 -14.65 -18.25
CA LEU A 314 -1.14 -13.62 -19.29
C LEU A 314 -1.32 -12.21 -18.70
N PHE A 315 -2.23 -12.04 -17.74
CA PHE A 315 -2.44 -10.76 -17.06
C PHE A 315 -1.21 -10.34 -16.24
N PHE A 316 -0.50 -11.28 -15.63
CA PHE A 316 0.73 -11.00 -14.89
C PHE A 316 1.78 -10.35 -15.80
N LEU A 317 2.04 -10.92 -16.98
CA LEU A 317 2.98 -10.32 -17.95
C LEU A 317 2.46 -9.01 -18.56
N GLY A 318 1.18 -8.96 -18.93
CA GLY A 318 0.56 -7.74 -19.46
C GLY A 318 0.60 -6.58 -18.46
N ALA A 319 0.41 -6.86 -17.17
CA ALA A 319 0.49 -5.88 -16.11
C ALA A 319 1.92 -5.37 -15.88
N HIS A 320 2.94 -6.24 -15.93
CA HIS A 320 4.35 -5.82 -15.92
C HIS A 320 4.67 -4.90 -17.09
N PHE A 321 4.17 -5.23 -18.29
CA PHE A 321 4.33 -4.38 -19.48
C PHE A 321 3.71 -3.01 -19.26
N VAL A 322 2.46 -2.94 -18.78
CA VAL A 322 1.75 -1.67 -18.51
C VAL A 322 2.47 -0.85 -17.43
N TRP A 323 2.99 -1.49 -16.39
CA TRP A 323 3.78 -0.83 -15.36
C TRP A 323 5.07 -0.23 -15.94
N ALA A 324 5.82 -0.99 -16.74
CA ALA A 324 7.04 -0.49 -17.38
C ALA A 324 6.74 0.62 -18.41
N PHE A 325 5.65 0.49 -19.17
CA PHE A 325 5.18 1.50 -20.11
C PHE A 325 4.89 2.84 -19.42
N SER A 326 4.38 2.80 -18.17
CA SER A 326 4.14 4.00 -17.38
C SER A 326 5.41 4.84 -17.16
N LEU A 327 6.57 4.18 -16.99
CA LEU A 327 7.84 4.83 -16.70
C LEU A 327 8.29 5.75 -17.84
N MET A 328 7.92 5.42 -19.08
CA MET A 328 8.16 6.29 -20.23
C MET A 328 7.57 7.68 -20.01
N PHE A 329 6.36 7.79 -19.47
CA PHE A 329 5.71 9.07 -19.19
C PHE A 329 6.21 9.74 -17.92
N LEU A 330 6.65 8.95 -16.93
CA LEU A 330 7.11 9.46 -15.63
C LEU A 330 8.54 10.02 -15.70
N PHE A 331 9.40 9.44 -16.53
CA PHE A 331 10.81 9.83 -16.65
C PHE A 331 11.11 10.80 -17.80
N SER A 332 10.18 10.98 -18.73
CA SER A 332 10.35 11.90 -19.86
C SER A 332 9.55 13.19 -19.72
N GLY A 333 9.91 14.19 -20.53
CA GLY A 333 9.24 15.48 -20.59
C GLY A 333 8.57 15.73 -21.94
N ARG A 334 7.55 16.59 -21.94
CA ARG A 334 6.77 16.96 -23.14
C ARG A 334 7.63 17.47 -24.31
N GLY A 335 8.68 18.26 -24.01
CA GLY A 335 9.50 18.92 -25.04
C GLY A 335 10.05 17.93 -26.07
N TYR A 336 10.70 16.86 -25.58
CA TYR A 336 11.22 15.78 -26.41
C TYR A 336 10.16 15.18 -27.35
N TRP A 337 8.98 14.85 -26.81
CA TRP A 337 7.90 14.26 -27.61
C TRP A 337 7.32 15.24 -28.62
N GLN A 338 7.28 16.53 -28.30
CA GLN A 338 6.77 17.55 -29.22
C GLN A 338 7.70 17.73 -30.43
N GLU A 339 9.02 17.75 -30.22
CA GLU A 339 10.01 17.82 -31.30
C GLU A 339 9.98 16.57 -32.20
N LEU A 340 9.78 15.39 -31.61
CA LEU A 340 9.56 14.16 -32.39
C LEU A 340 8.28 14.25 -33.25
N ILE A 341 7.18 14.73 -32.67
CA ILE A 341 5.92 14.93 -33.41
C ILE A 341 6.12 15.91 -34.57
N GLU A 342 6.91 16.96 -34.41
CA GLU A 342 7.20 17.91 -35.48
C GLU A 342 7.90 17.25 -36.67
N SER A 343 8.85 16.36 -36.41
CA SER A 343 9.51 15.56 -37.46
C SER A 343 8.54 14.62 -38.17
N ILE A 344 7.62 13.99 -37.42
CA ILE A 344 6.57 13.13 -37.99
C ILE A 344 5.58 13.93 -38.84
N VAL A 345 5.16 15.12 -38.37
CA VAL A 345 4.25 16.01 -39.08
C VAL A 345 4.88 16.52 -40.37
N TRP A 346 6.17 16.81 -40.38
CA TRP A 346 6.91 17.13 -41.61
C TRP A 346 6.75 16.02 -42.67
N ALA A 347 6.92 14.76 -42.27
CA ALA A 347 6.76 13.62 -43.18
C ALA A 347 5.32 13.49 -43.70
N HIS A 348 4.32 13.68 -42.83
CA HIS A 348 2.90 13.62 -43.22
C HIS A 348 2.51 14.75 -44.18
N ASN A 349 3.03 15.97 -43.97
CA ASN A 349 2.83 17.10 -44.88
C ASN A 349 3.43 16.82 -46.26
N LYS A 350 4.61 16.18 -46.32
CA LYS A 350 5.24 15.83 -47.59
C LYS A 350 4.37 14.88 -48.43
N LEU A 351 3.63 13.98 -47.78
CA LEU A 351 2.69 13.05 -48.40
C LEU A 351 1.25 13.59 -48.49
N LYS A 352 0.99 14.82 -48.05
CA LYS A 352 -0.36 15.44 -48.01
C LYS A 352 -1.40 14.62 -47.23
N VAL A 353 -0.97 13.90 -46.19
CA VAL A 353 -1.83 13.11 -45.29
C VAL A 353 -1.84 13.65 -43.86
N ALA A 354 -1.37 14.89 -43.66
CA ALA A 354 -1.41 15.53 -42.35
C ALA A 354 -2.86 15.81 -41.93
N PRO A 355 -3.22 15.56 -40.66
CA PRO A 355 -4.56 15.84 -40.16
C PRO A 355 -4.80 17.36 -40.04
N ALA A 356 -6.06 17.79 -40.16
CA ALA A 356 -6.45 19.18 -39.97
C ALA A 356 -6.28 19.66 -38.52
N THR A 357 -6.52 18.77 -37.54
CA THR A 357 -6.25 19.05 -36.13
C THR A 357 -4.77 18.80 -35.84
N GLN A 358 -4.06 19.84 -35.37
CA GLN A 358 -2.63 19.75 -35.12
C GLN A 358 -2.31 18.73 -34.00
N PRO A 359 -1.47 17.72 -34.26
CA PRO A 359 -1.05 16.79 -33.22
C PRO A 359 -0.11 17.51 -32.25
N ARG A 360 -0.40 17.35 -30.95
CA ARG A 360 0.40 17.92 -29.86
C ARG A 360 0.75 16.82 -28.88
N ALA A 361 1.97 16.86 -28.35
CA ALA A 361 2.33 16.05 -27.21
C ALA A 361 1.42 16.39 -26.03
N LEU A 362 1.16 15.39 -25.18
CA LEU A 362 0.35 15.52 -23.97
C LEU A 362 0.82 16.71 -23.13
N SER A 363 -0.11 17.38 -22.44
CA SER A 363 0.28 18.41 -21.47
C SER A 363 1.13 17.78 -20.34
N ILE A 364 1.92 18.58 -19.63
CA ILE A 364 2.77 18.08 -18.54
C ILE A 364 1.94 17.35 -17.47
N ILE A 365 0.81 17.93 -17.08
CA ILE A 365 -0.12 17.33 -16.12
C ILE A 365 -0.73 16.04 -16.67
N GLN A 366 -1.10 16.01 -17.95
CA GLN A 366 -1.65 14.81 -18.58
C GLN A 366 -0.61 13.70 -18.68
N GLY A 367 0.66 14.02 -18.98
CA GLY A 367 1.76 13.05 -18.94
C GLY A 367 1.93 12.42 -17.56
N ARG A 368 1.92 13.24 -16.50
CA ARG A 368 1.91 12.76 -15.09
C ARG A 368 0.70 11.87 -14.81
N ALA A 369 -0.50 12.28 -15.23
CA ALA A 369 -1.74 11.54 -15.01
C ALA A 369 -1.73 10.18 -15.73
N VAL A 370 -1.30 10.14 -16.99
CA VAL A 370 -1.14 8.92 -17.78
C VAL A 370 -0.11 8.00 -17.13
N GLY A 371 1.03 8.55 -16.71
CA GLY A 371 2.08 7.83 -15.99
C GLY A 371 1.55 7.17 -14.71
N VAL A 372 0.98 7.94 -13.78
CA VAL A 372 0.47 7.35 -12.52
C VAL A 372 -0.68 6.36 -12.74
N THR A 373 -1.54 6.60 -13.74
CA THR A 373 -2.64 5.67 -14.05
C THR A 373 -2.12 4.31 -14.50
N HIS A 374 -1.17 4.27 -15.45
CA HIS A 374 -0.59 3.02 -15.92
C HIS A 374 0.31 2.38 -14.86
N TYR A 375 1.00 3.17 -14.04
CA TYR A 375 1.80 2.66 -12.93
C TYR A 375 0.93 1.90 -11.92
N LEU A 376 -0.17 2.51 -11.48
CA LEU A 376 -1.10 1.88 -10.55
C LEU A 376 -1.81 0.68 -11.18
N LEU A 377 -2.28 0.81 -12.42
CA LEU A 377 -2.93 -0.29 -13.13
C LEU A 377 -2.00 -1.51 -13.26
N GLY A 378 -0.79 -1.30 -13.76
CA GLY A 378 0.19 -2.37 -13.95
C GLY A 378 0.68 -2.96 -12.62
N GLY A 379 0.91 -2.13 -11.60
CA GLY A 379 1.31 -2.61 -10.27
C GLY A 379 0.22 -3.45 -9.60
N ILE A 380 -1.00 -2.92 -9.53
CA ILE A 380 -2.13 -3.60 -8.87
C ILE A 380 -2.53 -4.87 -9.64
N ALA A 381 -2.59 -4.82 -10.97
CA ALA A 381 -2.94 -5.99 -11.77
C ALA A 381 -1.88 -7.10 -11.71
N THR A 382 -0.59 -6.73 -11.57
CA THR A 382 0.48 -7.69 -11.32
C THR A 382 0.24 -8.45 -10.01
N THR A 383 -0.01 -7.72 -8.92
CA THR A 383 -0.30 -8.33 -7.62
C THR A 383 -1.60 -9.14 -7.62
N TRP A 384 -2.63 -8.66 -8.32
CA TRP A 384 -3.90 -9.38 -8.48
C TRP A 384 -3.71 -10.75 -9.14
N ALA A 385 -3.00 -10.79 -10.27
CA ALA A 385 -2.73 -12.04 -10.98
C ALA A 385 -1.85 -12.99 -10.16
N PHE A 386 -0.84 -12.46 -9.49
CA PHE A 386 0.02 -13.19 -8.56
C PHE A 386 -0.77 -13.84 -7.42
N PHE A 387 -1.59 -13.05 -6.71
CA PHE A 387 -2.39 -13.54 -5.59
C PHE A 387 -3.41 -14.58 -6.00
N LEU A 388 -4.18 -14.34 -7.07
CA LEU A 388 -5.23 -15.26 -7.47
C LEU A 388 -4.69 -16.57 -8.03
N ALA A 389 -3.67 -16.52 -8.89
CA ALA A 389 -3.04 -17.75 -9.39
C ALA A 389 -2.44 -18.57 -8.23
N ARG A 390 -1.81 -17.90 -7.26
CA ARG A 390 -1.26 -18.55 -6.07
C ARG A 390 -2.34 -19.21 -5.24
N ILE A 391 -3.29 -18.43 -4.73
CA ILE A 391 -4.21 -18.90 -3.69
C ILE A 391 -5.23 -19.91 -4.21
N ILE A 392 -5.62 -19.82 -5.49
CA ILE A 392 -6.53 -20.82 -6.09
C ILE A 392 -5.82 -22.18 -6.22
N ALA A 393 -4.50 -22.19 -6.46
CA ALA A 393 -3.74 -23.42 -6.64
C ALA A 393 -3.35 -24.11 -5.33
N VAL A 394 -3.24 -23.37 -4.21
CA VAL A 394 -2.77 -23.91 -2.92
C VAL A 394 -3.79 -23.85 -1.79
N GLY A 395 -4.94 -23.21 -2.03
CA GLY A 395 -5.87 -22.81 -0.99
C GLY A 395 -7.09 -23.69 -0.79
#